data_AF-A0A2T1HRZ3-F1
#
_entry.id   AF-A0A2T1HRZ3-F1
#
_cell.length_a   1.000
_cell.length_b   1.000
_cell.length_c   1.000
_cell.angle_alpha   90.00
_cell.angle_beta   90.00
_cell.angle_gamma   90.00
#
_symmetry.space_group_name_H-M   'P 1'
#
loop_
_entity.id
_entity.type
_entity.pdbx_description
1 polymer ?
#
loop_
_entity_poly.entity_id
_entity_poly.type
_entity_poly.pdbx_seq_one_letter_code
_entity_poly.pdbx_strand_id
1 'polypeptide(L)'
;MNDVGPEHFRTVDGAFCVRLMAAYGSEGVWNADGEEALVDDLPIDPELAGRLQEWQEAFDALEDRAAESDGRAGAALRAAWSKLAEDGLALARALKQALPDWTVLYVDPALAREAGEQAQATSITD
;
A
#
# COMPACT_ATOMS: atom_id res chain seq x y z
N MET A 1 -3.57 -26.64 -2.68
CA MET A 1 -3.61 -26.21 -1.28
C MET A 1 -2.16 -25.92 -0.93
N ASN A 2 -1.69 -24.73 -1.31
CA ASN A 2 -0.34 -24.31 -1.01
C ASN A 2 -0.39 -23.74 0.41
N ASP A 3 0.22 -24.48 1.32
CA ASP A 3 0.47 -24.06 2.69
C ASP A 3 1.59 -23.03 2.62
N VAL A 4 1.21 -21.75 2.56
CA VAL A 4 2.16 -20.63 2.59
C VAL A 4 2.11 -20.05 3.99
N GLY A 5 2.87 -20.66 4.90
CA GLY A 5 2.96 -20.20 6.28
C GLY A 5 3.65 -18.83 6.42
N PRO A 6 3.66 -18.23 7.62
CA PRO A 6 4.24 -16.91 7.94
C PRO A 6 5.76 -16.79 7.67
N GLU A 7 6.37 -17.84 7.15
CA GLU A 7 7.76 -17.94 6.75
C GLU A 7 8.13 -17.08 5.52
N HIS A 8 7.16 -16.59 4.74
CA HIS A 8 7.40 -15.60 3.67
C HIS A 8 7.68 -14.17 4.15
N PHE A 9 7.46 -13.89 5.43
CA PHE A 9 7.69 -12.55 6.01
C PHE A 9 9.04 -12.43 6.73
N ARG A 10 9.94 -13.42 6.60
CA ARG A 10 11.22 -13.45 7.31
C ARG A 10 12.29 -12.58 6.66
N THR A 11 12.96 -11.76 7.47
CA THR A 11 14.20 -11.06 7.12
C THR A 11 15.45 -11.81 7.59
N VAL A 12 16.62 -11.33 7.14
CA VAL A 12 17.97 -11.86 7.44
C VAL A 12 18.32 -11.88 8.94
N ASP A 13 17.60 -11.13 9.78
CA ASP A 13 17.79 -11.08 11.24
C ASP A 13 16.66 -11.77 12.05
N GLY A 14 15.72 -12.46 11.38
CA GLY A 14 14.60 -13.15 12.03
C GLY A 14 13.45 -12.25 12.48
N ALA A 15 13.48 -10.95 12.17
CA ALA A 15 12.37 -10.03 12.39
C ALA A 15 11.36 -10.10 11.24
N PHE A 16 10.06 -10.13 11.56
CA PHE A 16 9.01 -10.09 10.55
C PHE A 16 8.79 -8.65 10.08
N CYS A 17 8.65 -8.44 8.77
CA CYS A 17 8.40 -7.12 8.20
C CYS A 17 7.27 -7.18 7.18
N VAL A 18 6.36 -6.21 7.28
CA VAL A 18 5.25 -6.02 6.36
C VAL A 18 5.28 -4.58 5.85
N ARG A 19 5.10 -4.42 4.53
CA ARG A 19 5.03 -3.14 3.87
C ARG A 19 3.62 -2.94 3.32
N LEU A 20 2.95 -1.89 3.80
CA LEU A 20 1.68 -1.41 3.29
C LEU A 20 1.98 -0.41 2.16
N MET A 21 1.68 -0.81 0.93
CA MET A 21 1.84 0.00 -0.27
C MET A 21 0.68 -0.31 -1.21
N ALA A 22 -0.07 0.74 -1.58
CA ALA A 22 -1.06 0.59 -2.63
C ALA A 22 -0.37 0.53 -4.00
N ALA A 23 -0.69 -0.52 -4.75
CA ALA A 23 -0.26 -0.72 -6.11
C ALA A 23 -1.44 -1.23 -6.91
N TYR A 24 -1.58 -0.80 -8.17
CA TYR A 24 -2.76 -1.12 -8.96
C TYR A 24 -2.97 -2.63 -9.09
N GLY A 25 -4.15 -3.12 -8.69
CA GLY A 25 -4.49 -4.55 -8.78
C GLY A 25 -3.75 -5.47 -7.81
N SER A 26 -3.18 -4.91 -6.74
CA SER A 26 -2.54 -5.65 -5.64
C SER A 26 -3.52 -5.84 -4.47
N GLU A 27 -3.16 -6.63 -3.44
CA GLU A 27 -3.83 -6.61 -2.12
C GLU A 27 -3.26 -5.55 -1.16
N GLY A 28 -2.28 -4.76 -1.61
CA GLY A 28 -1.72 -3.63 -0.86
C GLY A 28 -0.67 -4.00 0.19
N VAL A 29 -0.33 -5.29 0.32
CA VAL A 29 0.60 -5.82 1.31
C VAL A 29 1.78 -6.49 0.63
N TRP A 30 2.97 -6.18 1.14
CA TRP A 30 4.24 -6.65 0.57
C TRP A 30 5.15 -7.15 1.69
N ASN A 31 5.95 -8.17 1.41
CA ASN A 31 6.99 -8.64 2.33
C ASN A 31 8.23 -7.73 2.29
N ALA A 32 9.25 -8.05 3.09
CA ALA A 32 10.48 -7.29 3.18
C ALA A 32 11.32 -7.31 1.89
N ASP A 33 11.23 -8.40 1.13
CA ASP A 33 11.92 -8.61 -0.14
C ASP A 33 11.25 -7.84 -1.29
N GLY A 34 10.11 -7.20 -1.03
CA GLY A 34 9.35 -6.46 -2.03
C GLY A 34 8.53 -7.37 -2.95
N GLU A 35 8.18 -8.56 -2.46
CA GLU A 35 7.21 -9.45 -3.09
C GLU A 35 5.83 -9.16 -2.51
N GLU A 36 4.81 -9.24 -3.37
CA GLU A 36 3.42 -9.12 -2.94
C GLU A 36 3.08 -10.30 -2.02
N ALA A 37 2.39 -9.98 -0.92
CA ALA A 37 1.90 -10.97 0.03
C ALA A 37 0.39 -10.85 0.14
N LEU A 38 -0.27 -11.98 0.41
CA LEU A 38 -1.72 -11.96 0.59
C LEU A 38 -2.06 -11.35 1.95
N VAL A 39 -3.13 -10.56 1.99
CA VAL A 39 -3.62 -10.00 3.27
C VAL A 39 -4.04 -11.12 4.21
N ASP A 40 -4.60 -12.20 3.68
CA ASP A 40 -5.02 -13.39 4.43
C ASP A 40 -3.85 -14.18 5.06
N ASP A 41 -2.61 -13.96 4.60
CA ASP A 41 -1.43 -14.60 5.18
C ASP A 41 -0.90 -13.86 6.43
N LEU A 42 -1.42 -12.66 6.71
CA LEU A 42 -1.07 -11.92 7.91
C LEU A 42 -1.84 -12.45 9.13
N PRO A 43 -1.19 -12.62 10.29
CA PRO A 43 -1.86 -13.03 11.52
C PRO A 43 -2.58 -11.84 12.17
N ILE A 44 -3.57 -11.28 11.47
CA ILE A 44 -4.38 -10.13 11.87
C ILE A 44 -5.86 -10.50 11.93
N ASP A 45 -6.66 -9.68 12.60
CA ASP A 45 -8.10 -9.87 12.64
C ASP A 45 -8.73 -9.71 11.23
N PRO A 46 -9.74 -10.51 10.88
CA PRO A 46 -10.41 -10.45 9.57
C PRO A 46 -11.09 -9.11 9.30
N GLU A 47 -11.47 -8.38 10.35
CA GLU A 47 -11.96 -7.00 10.22
C GLU A 47 -10.87 -6.06 9.70
N LEU A 48 -9.63 -6.20 10.18
CA LEU A 48 -8.51 -5.39 9.71
C LEU A 48 -8.10 -5.79 8.28
N ALA A 49 -8.15 -7.08 7.97
CA ALA A 49 -7.96 -7.59 6.61
C ALA A 49 -8.99 -6.99 5.62
N GLY A 50 -10.27 -6.99 5.98
CA GLY A 50 -11.32 -6.38 5.16
C GLY A 50 -11.08 -4.88 4.91
N ARG A 51 -10.66 -4.14 5.93
CA ARG A 51 -10.35 -2.71 5.77
C ARG A 51 -9.14 -2.43 4.88
N LEU A 52 -8.16 -3.35 4.84
CA LEU A 52 -7.02 -3.26 3.91
C LEU A 52 -7.48 -3.46 2.46
N GLN A 53 -8.35 -4.45 2.22
CA GLN A 53 -8.95 -4.68 0.91
C GLN A 53 -9.78 -3.47 0.45
N GLU A 54 -10.66 -2.94 1.30
CA GLU A 54 -11.46 -1.75 0.98
C GLU A 54 -10.58 -0.53 0.66
N TRP A 55 -9.47 -0.36 1.38
CA TRP A 55 -8.52 0.73 1.11
C TRP A 55 -7.81 0.57 -0.23
N GLN A 56 -7.45 -0.66 -0.59
CA GLN A 56 -6.82 -0.99 -1.86
C GLN A 56 -7.79 -0.85 -3.05
N GLU A 57 -9.04 -1.29 -2.91
CA GLU A 57 -10.09 -1.05 -3.91
C GLU A 57 -10.34 0.46 -4.12
N ALA A 58 -10.28 1.25 -3.04
CA ALA A 58 -10.40 2.70 -3.12
C ALA A 58 -9.20 3.33 -3.85
N PHE A 59 -7.99 2.77 -3.73
CA PHE A 59 -6.83 3.18 -4.52
C PHE A 59 -7.05 2.91 -6.01
N ASP A 60 -7.45 1.69 -6.37
CA ASP A 60 -7.66 1.28 -7.76
C ASP A 60 -8.72 2.15 -8.46
N ALA A 61 -9.84 2.40 -7.78
CA ALA A 61 -10.88 3.29 -8.28
C ALA A 61 -10.41 4.75 -8.47
N LEU A 62 -9.44 5.19 -7.65
CA LEU A 62 -8.87 6.52 -7.74
C LEU A 62 -7.88 6.65 -8.90
N GLU A 63 -7.08 5.61 -9.16
CA GLU A 63 -6.21 5.50 -10.34
C GLU A 63 -7.04 5.51 -11.64
N ASP A 64 -8.11 4.71 -11.71
CA ASP A 64 -9.00 4.68 -12.87
C ASP A 64 -9.57 6.07 -13.16
N ARG A 65 -10.06 6.77 -12.12
CA ARG A 65 -10.58 8.14 -12.23
C ARG A 65 -9.50 9.15 -12.65
N ALA A 66 -8.25 8.95 -12.19
CA ALA A 66 -7.13 9.79 -12.56
C ALA A 66 -6.75 9.62 -14.04
N ALA A 67 -6.80 8.39 -14.55
CA ALA A 67 -6.59 8.07 -15.95
C ALA A 67 -7.68 8.70 -16.84
N GLU A 68 -8.94 8.65 -16.44
CA GLU A 68 -10.06 9.30 -17.16
C GLU A 68 -9.96 10.83 -17.21
N SER A 69 -9.25 11.44 -16.25
CA SER A 69 -9.09 12.89 -16.15
C SER A 69 -7.91 13.44 -16.97
N ASP A 70 -7.30 12.65 -17.86
CA ASP A 70 -6.07 12.97 -18.61
C ASP A 70 -4.93 13.47 -17.67
N GLY A 71 -4.83 12.90 -16.47
CA GLY A 71 -3.82 13.31 -15.48
C GLY A 71 -4.03 14.71 -14.88
N ARG A 72 -5.12 15.42 -15.19
CA ARG A 72 -5.43 16.70 -14.54
C ARG A 72 -5.97 16.46 -13.14
N ALA A 73 -5.06 16.48 -12.16
CA ALA A 73 -5.39 16.43 -10.75
C ALA A 73 -6.09 17.73 -10.30
N GLY A 74 -7.40 17.79 -10.52
CA GLY A 74 -8.27 18.80 -9.93
C GLY A 74 -8.18 18.78 -8.40
N ALA A 75 -8.60 19.86 -7.74
CA ALA A 75 -8.56 19.96 -6.28
C ALA A 75 -9.27 18.79 -5.57
N ALA A 76 -10.37 18.29 -6.16
CA ALA A 76 -11.10 17.12 -5.66
C ALA A 76 -10.28 15.82 -5.74
N LEU A 77 -9.53 15.60 -6.82
CA LEU A 77 -8.70 14.40 -6.98
C LEU A 77 -7.54 14.42 -5.99
N ARG A 78 -6.88 15.58 -5.81
CA ARG A 78 -5.84 15.74 -4.78
C ARG A 78 -6.35 15.50 -3.36
N ALA A 79 -7.53 16.04 -3.02
CA ALA A 79 -8.13 15.80 -1.71
C ALA A 79 -8.46 14.31 -1.48
N ALA A 80 -8.90 13.59 -2.52
CA ALA A 80 -9.14 12.15 -2.45
C ALA A 80 -7.83 11.36 -2.22
N TRP A 81 -6.75 11.73 -2.91
CA TRP A 81 -5.42 11.14 -2.67
C TRP A 81 -4.92 11.37 -1.24
N SER A 82 -5.09 12.58 -0.70
CA SER A 82 -4.74 12.88 0.69
C SER A 82 -5.57 12.05 1.68
N LYS A 83 -6.88 11.92 1.45
CA LYS A 83 -7.76 11.12 2.31
C LYS A 83 -7.35 9.64 2.31
N LEU A 84 -7.03 9.11 1.13
CA LEU A 84 -6.53 7.74 0.98
C LEU A 84 -5.22 7.53 1.73
N ALA A 85 -4.32 8.52 1.71
CA ALA A 85 -3.06 8.48 2.46
C ALA A 85 -3.28 8.52 3.99
N GLU A 86 -4.25 9.30 4.46
CA GLU A 86 -4.64 9.32 5.88
C GLU A 86 -5.21 7.98 6.33
N ASP A 87 -6.06 7.36 5.51
CA ASP A 87 -6.66 6.05 5.78
C ASP A 87 -5.59 4.95 5.78
N GLY A 88 -4.66 4.97 4.82
CA GLY A 88 -3.53 4.04 4.77
C GLY A 88 -2.62 4.15 6.00
N LEU A 89 -2.35 5.38 6.46
CA LEU A 89 -1.56 5.59 7.69
C LEU A 89 -2.30 5.08 8.93
N ALA A 90 -3.61 5.25 9.01
CA ALA A 90 -4.42 4.70 10.10
C ALA A 90 -4.37 3.16 10.11
N LEU A 91 -4.41 2.53 8.94
CA LEU A 91 -4.27 1.08 8.77
C LEU A 91 -2.88 0.58 9.15
N ALA A 92 -1.81 1.27 8.73
CA ALA A 92 -0.45 0.93 9.13
C ALA A 92 -0.28 0.97 10.66
N ARG A 93 -0.89 1.94 11.33
CA ARG A 93 -0.90 2.01 12.80
C ARG A 93 -1.67 0.85 13.43
N ALA A 94 -2.82 0.48 12.87
CA ALA A 94 -3.59 -0.67 13.33
C ALA A 94 -2.82 -1.99 13.14
N LEU A 95 -2.15 -2.16 11.99
CA LEU A 95 -1.24 -3.28 11.73
C LEU A 95 -0.12 -3.34 12.76
N LYS A 96 0.50 -2.20 13.12
CA LYS A 96 1.56 -2.17 14.14
C LYS A 96 1.04 -2.51 15.53
N GLN A 97 -0.22 -2.21 15.84
CA GLN A 97 -0.86 -2.62 17.09
C GLN A 97 -1.19 -4.11 17.12
N ALA A 98 -1.67 -4.66 16.00
CA ALA A 98 -1.95 -6.08 15.85
C ALA A 98 -0.67 -6.93 15.82
N LEU A 99 0.42 -6.38 15.26
CA LEU A 99 1.70 -7.03 15.06
C LEU A 99 2.83 -6.23 15.76
N PRO A 100 2.86 -6.21 17.10
CA PRO A 100 3.80 -5.37 17.85
C PRO A 100 5.27 -5.75 17.60
N ASP A 101 5.55 -7.04 17.36
CA ASP A 101 6.90 -7.55 17.09
C ASP A 101 7.33 -7.41 15.63
N TRP A 102 6.43 -6.97 14.74
CA TRP A 102 6.71 -6.83 13.31
C TRP A 102 7.09 -5.39 12.98
N THR A 103 7.98 -5.23 12.01
CA THR A 103 8.23 -3.92 11.39
C THR A 103 7.12 -3.64 10.38
N VAL A 104 6.37 -2.56 10.56
CA VAL A 104 5.36 -2.10 9.61
C VAL A 104 5.91 -0.89 8.88
N LEU A 105 6.11 -1.03 7.57
CA LEU A 105 6.50 0.05 6.68
C LEU A 105 5.26 0.55 5.93
N TYR A 106 5.06 1.87 5.90
CA TYR A 106 3.97 2.47 5.14
C TYR A 106 4.53 3.34 4.02
N VAL A 107 4.02 3.13 2.80
CA VAL A 107 4.31 3.98 1.65
C VAL A 107 3.11 4.87 1.40
N ASP A 108 3.32 6.17 1.54
CA ASP A 108 2.28 7.16 1.27
C ASP A 108 2.01 7.22 -0.25
N PRO A 109 0.79 6.89 -0.70
CA PRO A 109 0.46 6.85 -2.12
C PRO A 109 0.46 8.24 -2.76
N ALA A 110 0.17 9.31 -2.00
CA ALA A 110 0.22 10.67 -2.52
C ALA A 110 1.67 11.08 -2.79
N LEU A 111 2.59 10.82 -1.86
CA LEU A 111 4.02 11.10 -2.04
C LEU A 111 4.64 10.24 -3.14
N ALA A 112 4.28 8.96 -3.23
CA ALA A 112 4.77 8.06 -4.28
C ALA A 112 4.37 8.54 -5.68
N ARG A 113 3.13 9.01 -5.82
CA ARG A 113 2.62 9.58 -7.06
C ARG A 113 3.34 10.87 -7.44
N GLU A 114 3.52 11.80 -6.49
CA GLU A 114 4.29 13.03 -6.73
C GLU A 114 5.74 12.73 -7.15
N ALA A 115 6.38 11.75 -6.52
CA ALA A 115 7.73 11.31 -6.88
C ALA A 115 7.77 10.67 -8.28
N GLY A 116 6.77 9.86 -8.65
CA GLY A 116 6.63 9.29 -9.99
C GLY A 116 6.38 10.35 -11.08
N GLU A 117 5.52 11.33 -10.79
CA GLU A 117 5.24 12.49 -11.65
C GLU A 117 6.51 13.35 -11.82
N GLN A 118 7.28 13.59 -10.75
CA GLN A 118 8.55 14.31 -10.82
C GLN A 118 9.65 13.51 -11.53
N ALA A 119 9.72 12.19 -11.35
CA ALA A 119 10.67 11.34 -12.06
C ALA A 119 10.40 11.31 -13.57
N GLN A 120 9.13 11.26 -13.99
CA GLN A 120 8.75 11.43 -15.41
C GLN A 120 9.05 12.84 -15.92
N ALA A 121 8.73 13.89 -15.15
CA ALA A 121 9.02 15.27 -15.53
C ALA A 121 10.53 15.56 -15.63
N THR A 122 11.37 14.84 -14.88
CA THR A 122 12.84 14.96 -14.92
C THR A 122 13.46 14.09 -16.01
N SER A 123 12.72 13.15 -16.61
CA SER A 123 13.24 12.24 -17.66
C SER A 123 13.19 12.85 -19.08
N ILE A 124 13.12 14.17 -19.21
CA ILE A 124 13.20 14.85 -20.51
C ILE A 124 14.51 15.62 -20.61
N THR A 125 15.54 14.98 -21.17
CA THR A 125 16.74 15.52 -21.86
C THR A 125 17.54 14.29 -22.33
N ASP A 126 17.91 14.03 -23.59
CA ASP A 126 18.07 14.76 -24.86
C ASP A 126 17.58 13.85 -26.01
#